data_AF-A0AAU9VU58-F1
#
_entry.id   AF-A0AAU9VU58-F1
#
_cell.length_a   1.000
_cell.length_b   1.000
_cell.length_c   1.000
_cell.angle_alpha   90.00
_cell.angle_beta   90.00
_cell.angle_gamma   90.00
#
_symmetry.space_group_name_H-M   'P 1'
#
loop_
_entity.id
_entity.type
_entity.pdbx_description
1 polymer ?
#
loop_
_entity_poly.entity_id
_entity_poly.type
_entity_poly.pdbx_seq_one_letter_code
_entity_poly.pdbx_strand_id
1 'polypeptide(L)'
;MERLSTTLGRKKAVDPSTIHTTQLSRCLSKFDLTSLGVATTLGAGIYILSGTLARGVAGPGIVISFFIAGLASLLAGLCYAEFSARVPRVGSAYTFAYVTIGELCAFIIGWNLFLEYVIAVSSMARAWSSYLDASLLNDAIKNFTITGIGKLGVSGVIVSYPDFFAFFLVLVVSAILCFKVKFTSVTTNVITTVNILVIIFIIIFGAIFAERKNWTDDFLPYGFSGVLTAAAPAFFAFVGFDVIATAVEESNNPSKDVPVAMILTIGKLYL
;
A
#
# COMPACT_ATOMS: atom_id res chain seq x y z
N MET A 1 25.97 23.50 -20.67
CA MET A 1 24.82 22.59 -20.81
C MET A 1 25.23 21.11 -20.87
N GLU A 2 26.34 20.75 -21.56
CA GLU A 2 26.81 19.35 -21.62
C GLU A 2 27.16 18.71 -20.27
N ARG A 3 27.78 19.45 -19.33
CA ARG A 3 28.05 18.96 -17.97
C ARG A 3 26.77 18.64 -17.18
N LEU A 4 25.70 19.40 -17.38
CA LEU A 4 24.40 19.15 -16.76
C LEU A 4 23.77 17.88 -17.36
N SER A 5 23.78 17.74 -18.69
CA SER A 5 23.27 16.53 -19.37
C SER A 5 23.99 15.25 -18.95
N THR A 6 25.33 15.29 -18.87
CA THR A 6 26.14 14.15 -18.43
C THR A 6 25.97 13.81 -16.95
N THR A 7 25.73 14.81 -16.08
CA THR A 7 25.44 14.58 -14.66
C THR A 7 24.03 14.01 -14.47
N LEU A 8 23.04 14.54 -15.19
CA LEU A 8 21.63 14.10 -15.12
C LEU A 8 21.41 12.68 -15.67
N GLY A 9 22.24 12.25 -16.64
CA GLY A 9 22.21 10.91 -17.23
C GLY A 9 23.10 9.88 -16.51
N ARG A 10 23.79 10.25 -15.43
CA ARG A 10 24.72 9.35 -14.75
C ARG A 10 23.97 8.18 -14.13
N LYS A 11 24.40 6.96 -14.43
CA LYS A 11 23.88 5.72 -13.84
C LYS A 11 24.79 5.30 -12.70
N LYS A 12 24.23 4.70 -11.64
CA LYS A 12 25.06 4.09 -10.59
C LYS A 12 25.76 2.86 -11.15
N ALA A 13 27.08 2.87 -11.15
CA ALA A 13 27.84 1.64 -11.32
C ALA A 13 27.58 0.76 -10.09
N VAL A 14 26.97 -0.41 -10.29
CA VAL A 14 26.81 -1.41 -9.25
C VAL A 14 28.10 -2.21 -9.19
N ASP A 15 28.95 -1.93 -8.21
CA ASP A 15 30.18 -2.70 -8.00
C ASP A 15 29.83 -4.12 -7.51
N PRO A 16 30.16 -5.19 -8.27
CA PRO A 16 29.84 -6.58 -7.94
C PRO A 16 30.30 -6.99 -6.54
N SER A 17 31.39 -6.40 -6.04
CA SER A 17 32.00 -6.73 -4.74
C SER A 17 31.17 -6.26 -3.54
N THR A 18 30.37 -5.20 -3.70
CA THR A 18 29.55 -4.62 -2.62
C THR A 18 28.07 -4.98 -2.71
N ILE A 19 27.64 -5.73 -3.74
CA ILE A 19 26.24 -6.13 -3.93
C ILE A 19 25.69 -6.90 -2.72
N HIS A 20 26.54 -7.72 -2.07
CA HIS A 20 26.12 -8.55 -0.93
C HIS A 20 26.50 -7.98 0.44
N THR A 21 27.29 -6.91 0.48
CA THR A 21 27.71 -6.28 1.74
C THR A 21 26.65 -5.29 2.19
N THR A 22 25.97 -5.60 3.29
CA THR A 22 24.95 -4.74 3.91
C THR A 22 25.39 -4.39 5.33
N GLN A 23 25.04 -3.20 5.81
CA GLN A 23 25.22 -2.83 7.22
C GLN A 23 24.03 -3.27 8.10
N LEU A 24 22.98 -3.83 7.48
CA LEU A 24 21.76 -4.25 8.14
C LEU A 24 21.84 -5.74 8.55
N SER A 25 21.22 -6.09 9.67
CA SER A 25 21.15 -7.49 10.07
C SER A 25 20.16 -8.23 9.17
N ARG A 26 20.61 -9.31 8.53
CA ARG A 26 19.70 -10.22 7.81
C ARG A 26 18.89 -11.00 8.83
N CYS A 27 17.64 -10.62 9.02
CA CYS A 27 16.76 -11.17 10.04
C CYS A 27 15.37 -11.55 9.52
N LEU A 28 15.00 -11.14 8.30
CA LEU A 28 13.70 -11.42 7.71
C LEU A 28 13.73 -12.71 6.89
N SER A 29 12.80 -13.60 7.21
CA SER A 29 12.48 -14.79 6.44
C SER A 29 11.51 -14.49 5.29
N LYS A 30 11.34 -15.44 4.37
CA LYS A 30 10.30 -15.41 3.32
C LYS A 30 8.91 -15.11 3.86
N PHE A 31 8.57 -15.70 4.99
CA PHE A 31 7.27 -15.52 5.62
C PHE A 31 7.11 -14.11 6.19
N ASP A 32 8.15 -13.55 6.81
CA ASP A 32 8.13 -12.19 7.33
C ASP A 32 7.99 -11.17 6.20
N LEU A 33 8.68 -11.40 5.08
CA LEU A 33 8.57 -10.57 3.87
C LEU A 33 7.19 -10.64 3.22
N THR A 34 6.61 -11.84 3.11
CA THR A 34 5.27 -12.01 2.53
C THR A 34 4.22 -11.39 3.44
N SER A 35 4.36 -11.59 4.75
CA SER A 35 3.48 -10.98 5.76
C SER A 35 3.58 -9.46 5.76
N LEU A 36 4.79 -8.91 5.61
CA LEU A 36 5.00 -7.47 5.47
C LEU A 36 4.28 -6.92 4.23
N GLY A 37 4.43 -7.57 3.08
CA GLY A 37 3.74 -7.17 1.85
C GLY A 37 2.21 -7.24 2.00
N VAL A 38 1.70 -8.36 2.51
CA VAL A 38 0.26 -8.53 2.74
C VAL A 38 -0.26 -7.49 3.74
N ALA A 39 0.47 -7.20 4.82
CA ALA A 39 0.09 -6.17 5.79
C ALA A 39 -0.10 -4.80 5.14
N THR A 40 0.84 -4.41 4.27
CA THR A 40 0.83 -3.10 3.62
C THR A 40 -0.24 -2.99 2.55
N THR A 41 -0.58 -4.10 1.88
CA THR A 41 -1.61 -4.12 0.83
C THR A 41 -3.02 -4.21 1.41
N LEU A 42 -3.20 -4.91 2.55
CA LEU A 42 -4.47 -5.00 3.28
C LEU A 42 -4.74 -3.71 4.10
N GLY A 43 -5.10 -2.63 3.41
CA GLY A 43 -5.35 -1.34 4.04
C GLY A 43 -6.73 -0.73 3.72
N ALA A 44 -6.80 0.60 3.82
CA ALA A 44 -8.01 1.38 3.51
C ALA A 44 -8.56 1.11 2.10
N GLY A 45 -7.73 0.68 1.14
CA GLY A 45 -8.16 0.33 -0.21
C GLY A 45 -9.18 -0.82 -0.24
N ILE A 46 -8.94 -1.89 0.50
CA ILE A 46 -9.87 -3.05 0.51
C ILE A 46 -11.05 -2.79 1.45
N TYR A 47 -10.84 -2.16 2.60
CA TYR A 47 -11.91 -2.01 3.60
C TYR A 47 -12.87 -0.86 3.33
N ILE A 48 -12.39 0.24 2.76
CA ILE A 48 -13.20 1.47 2.58
C ILE A 48 -13.48 1.70 1.11
N LEU A 49 -12.43 1.70 0.29
CA LEU A 49 -12.54 2.13 -1.10
C LEU A 49 -13.42 1.18 -1.93
N SER A 50 -13.34 -0.13 -1.68
CA SER A 50 -14.17 -1.15 -2.32
C SER A 50 -15.67 -0.85 -2.20
N GLY A 51 -16.16 -0.53 -1.00
CA GLY A 51 -17.56 -0.21 -0.75
C GLY A 51 -18.01 1.08 -1.44
N THR A 52 -17.18 2.12 -1.38
CA THR A 52 -17.47 3.40 -2.06
C THR A 52 -17.49 3.27 -3.58
N LEU A 53 -16.56 2.51 -4.17
CA LEU A 53 -16.52 2.28 -5.62
C LEU A 53 -17.67 1.39 -6.08
N ALA A 54 -18.06 0.39 -5.28
CA ALA A 54 -19.18 -0.49 -5.59
C ALA A 54 -20.48 0.31 -5.60
N ARG A 55 -20.69 1.17 -4.60
CA ARG A 55 -21.91 1.98 -4.51
C ARG A 55 -21.97 3.09 -5.57
N GLY A 56 -20.86 3.80 -5.80
CA GLY A 56 -20.86 5.06 -6.54
C GLY A 56 -20.41 5.02 -7.99
N VAL A 57 -19.72 3.95 -8.43
CA VAL A 57 -19.02 3.96 -9.74
C VAL A 57 -19.19 2.67 -10.55
N ALA A 58 -19.03 1.49 -9.95
CA ALA A 58 -18.98 0.22 -10.70
C ALA A 58 -20.17 -0.72 -10.47
N GLY A 59 -20.90 -0.58 -9.35
CA GLY A 59 -21.92 -1.55 -8.98
C GLY A 59 -21.32 -2.94 -8.68
N PRO A 60 -22.07 -4.03 -8.91
CA PRO A 60 -21.59 -5.41 -8.79
C PRO A 60 -20.41 -5.72 -9.72
N GLY A 61 -20.28 -5.01 -10.84
CA GLY A 61 -19.16 -5.09 -11.79
C GLY A 61 -17.79 -4.72 -11.21
N ILE A 62 -17.71 -4.24 -9.96
CA ILE A 62 -16.46 -3.94 -9.27
C ILE A 62 -15.48 -5.13 -9.24
N VAL A 63 -15.98 -6.36 -9.28
CA VAL A 63 -15.12 -7.56 -9.36
C VAL A 63 -14.23 -7.53 -10.60
N ILE A 64 -14.76 -7.06 -11.74
CA ILE A 64 -13.99 -6.91 -12.98
C ILE A 64 -12.96 -5.78 -12.83
N SER A 65 -13.32 -4.68 -12.18
CA SER A 65 -12.39 -3.58 -11.89
C SER A 65 -11.19 -4.04 -11.06
N PHE A 66 -11.43 -4.80 -9.99
CA PHE A 66 -10.39 -5.37 -9.16
C PHE A 66 -9.56 -6.43 -9.91
N PHE A 67 -10.18 -7.21 -10.79
CA PHE A 67 -9.45 -8.16 -11.62
C PHE A 67 -8.46 -7.47 -12.57
N ILE A 68 -8.90 -6.41 -13.26
CA ILE A 68 -8.05 -5.61 -14.15
C ILE A 68 -6.92 -4.92 -13.36
N ALA A 69 -7.26 -4.29 -12.23
CA ALA A 69 -6.30 -3.61 -11.38
C ALA A 69 -5.26 -4.57 -10.80
N GLY A 70 -5.69 -5.74 -10.36
CA GLY A 70 -4.79 -6.79 -9.94
C GLY A 70 -3.87 -7.21 -11.07
N LEU A 71 -4.39 -7.40 -12.30
CA LEU A 71 -3.59 -7.98 -13.39
C LEU A 71 -2.45 -7.03 -13.77
N ALA A 72 -2.76 -5.74 -13.80
CA ALA A 72 -1.76 -4.68 -13.94
C ALA A 72 -0.73 -4.73 -12.79
N SER A 73 -1.18 -4.94 -11.56
CA SER A 73 -0.31 -5.06 -10.37
C SER A 73 0.57 -6.30 -10.43
N LEU A 74 0.07 -7.44 -10.92
CA LEU A 74 0.83 -8.67 -11.09
C LEU A 74 1.94 -8.52 -12.12
N LEU A 75 1.63 -7.91 -13.27
CA LEU A 75 2.63 -7.62 -14.30
C LEU A 75 3.71 -6.66 -13.77
N ALA A 76 3.31 -5.62 -13.04
CA ALA A 76 4.26 -4.72 -12.38
C ALA A 76 5.10 -5.47 -11.33
N GLY A 77 4.48 -6.29 -10.50
CA GLY A 77 5.14 -7.11 -9.48
C GLY A 77 6.17 -8.08 -10.05
N LEU A 78 5.90 -8.69 -11.21
CA LEU A 78 6.87 -9.55 -11.91
C LEU A 78 8.11 -8.76 -12.36
N CYS A 79 7.93 -7.56 -12.90
CA CYS A 79 9.05 -6.68 -13.24
C CYS A 79 9.86 -6.30 -11.98
N TYR A 80 9.19 -5.94 -10.89
CA TYR A 80 9.84 -5.62 -9.61
C TYR A 80 10.59 -6.82 -9.03
N ALA A 81 10.03 -8.02 -9.15
CA ALA A 81 10.66 -9.26 -8.72
C ALA A 81 11.95 -9.54 -9.50
N GLU A 82 11.94 -9.36 -10.83
CA GLU A 82 13.12 -9.52 -11.68
C GLU A 82 14.22 -8.50 -11.32
N PHE A 83 13.86 -7.24 -11.10
CA PHE A 83 14.83 -6.21 -10.70
C PHE A 83 15.38 -6.44 -9.29
N SER A 84 14.54 -6.85 -8.34
CA SER A 84 14.96 -7.15 -6.96
C SER A 84 15.91 -8.35 -6.89
N ALA A 85 15.70 -9.36 -7.74
CA ALA A 85 16.60 -10.51 -7.83
C ALA A 85 17.98 -10.14 -8.38
N ARG A 86 18.03 -9.21 -9.35
CA ARG A 86 19.27 -8.76 -10.01
C ARG A 86 20.06 -7.73 -9.21
N VAL A 87 19.36 -6.83 -8.52
CA VAL A 87 19.96 -5.73 -7.77
C VAL A 87 19.43 -5.76 -6.33
N PRO A 88 19.98 -6.63 -5.46
CA PRO A 88 19.53 -6.78 -4.07
C PRO A 88 20.08 -5.63 -3.18
N ARG A 89 19.70 -4.39 -3.50
CA ARG A 89 20.06 -3.18 -2.77
C ARG A 89 18.80 -2.46 -2.30
N VAL A 90 18.86 -1.85 -1.13
CA VAL A 90 17.75 -1.04 -0.58
C VAL A 90 17.42 0.11 -1.54
N GLY A 91 16.14 0.44 -1.65
CA GLY A 91 15.66 1.63 -2.35
C GLY A 91 14.61 1.40 -3.43
N SER A 92 14.08 0.18 -3.59
CA SER A 92 12.92 -0.12 -4.45
C SER A 92 13.05 0.52 -5.86
N ALA A 93 11.98 1.11 -6.38
CA ALA A 93 11.88 1.75 -7.69
C ALA A 93 12.99 2.79 -7.96
N TYR A 94 13.38 3.55 -6.94
CA TYR A 94 14.43 4.58 -7.06
C TYR A 94 15.76 3.94 -7.47
N THR A 95 16.18 2.88 -6.77
CA THR A 95 17.44 2.18 -7.07
C THR A 95 17.39 1.54 -8.45
N PHE A 96 16.24 0.96 -8.84
CA PHE A 96 16.08 0.36 -10.17
C PHE A 96 16.20 1.40 -11.29
N ALA A 97 15.55 2.56 -11.14
CA ALA A 97 15.65 3.66 -12.11
C ALA A 97 17.07 4.26 -12.17
N TYR A 98 17.75 4.34 -11.03
CA TYR A 98 19.10 4.90 -10.94
C TYR A 98 20.16 4.02 -11.62
N VAL A 99 19.94 2.71 -11.65
CA VAL A 99 20.80 1.74 -12.34
C VAL A 99 20.46 1.66 -13.84
N THR A 100 19.20 1.75 -14.22
CA THR A 100 18.74 1.50 -15.61
C THR A 100 18.68 2.75 -16.48
N ILE A 101 18.14 3.86 -15.98
CA ILE A 101 17.79 5.04 -16.79
C ILE A 101 18.77 6.19 -16.51
N GLY A 102 18.97 6.56 -15.25
CA GLY A 102 19.89 7.65 -14.85
C GLY A 102 19.40 8.47 -13.66
N GLU A 103 20.22 9.44 -13.26
CA GLU A 103 20.05 10.24 -12.04
C GLU A 103 18.75 11.06 -12.01
N LEU A 104 18.38 11.74 -13.11
CA LEU A 104 17.18 12.60 -13.13
C LEU A 104 15.87 11.81 -12.96
N CYS A 105 15.71 10.71 -13.72
CA CYS A 105 14.52 9.88 -13.61
C CYS A 105 14.44 9.20 -12.24
N ALA A 106 15.58 8.75 -11.71
CA ALA A 106 15.65 8.24 -10.35
C ALA A 106 15.23 9.31 -9.33
N PHE A 107 15.74 10.54 -9.43
CA PHE A 107 15.37 11.63 -8.53
C PHE A 107 13.87 11.92 -8.54
N ILE A 108 13.24 11.97 -9.71
CA ILE A 108 11.79 12.18 -9.84
C ILE A 108 11.01 11.02 -9.19
N ILE A 109 11.41 9.78 -9.45
CA ILE A 109 10.79 8.59 -8.86
C ILE A 109 10.97 8.57 -7.34
N GLY A 110 12.15 8.92 -6.83
CA GLY A 110 12.41 8.99 -5.40
C GLY A 110 11.55 10.02 -4.68
N TRP A 111 11.38 11.21 -5.26
CA TRP A 111 10.48 12.23 -4.73
C TRP A 111 9.01 11.80 -4.78
N ASN A 112 8.60 11.12 -5.85
CA ASN A 112 7.26 10.58 -5.98
C ASN A 112 6.97 9.53 -4.89
N LEU A 113 7.89 8.59 -4.70
CA LEU A 113 7.79 7.54 -3.68
C LEU A 113 7.72 8.13 -2.26
N PHE A 114 8.51 9.17 -1.98
CA PHE A 114 8.45 9.87 -0.69
C PHE A 114 7.07 10.49 -0.44
N LEU A 115 6.53 11.21 -1.42
CA LEU A 115 5.20 11.82 -1.31
C LEU A 115 4.10 10.76 -1.17
N GLU A 116 4.21 9.66 -1.91
CA GLU A 116 3.29 8.53 -1.82
C GLU A 116 3.23 7.97 -0.39
N TYR A 117 4.38 7.69 0.24
CA TYR A 117 4.40 7.20 1.63
C TYR A 117 3.81 8.22 2.62
N VAL A 118 4.08 9.52 2.45
CA VAL A 118 3.49 10.57 3.30
C VAL A 118 1.97 10.60 3.18
N ILE A 119 1.44 10.51 1.95
CA ILE A 119 -0.01 10.48 1.70
C ILE A 119 -0.62 9.20 2.28
N ALA A 120 0.04 8.05 2.11
CA ALA A 120 -0.44 6.76 2.61
C ALA A 120 -0.55 6.75 4.15
N VAL A 121 0.49 7.19 4.87
CA VAL A 121 0.49 7.27 6.34
C VAL A 121 -0.60 8.22 6.82
N SER A 122 -0.74 9.38 6.18
CA SER A 122 -1.77 10.37 6.52
C SER A 122 -3.20 9.84 6.29
N SER A 123 -3.41 9.14 5.18
CA SER A 123 -4.69 8.52 4.84
C SER A 123 -5.08 7.43 5.85
N MET A 124 -4.12 6.58 6.24
CA MET A 124 -4.38 5.50 7.18
C MET A 124 -4.65 6.02 8.60
N ALA A 125 -3.90 7.02 9.06
CA ALA A 125 -4.13 7.66 10.36
C ALA A 125 -5.54 8.28 10.43
N ARG A 126 -5.97 8.93 9.34
CA ARG A 126 -7.32 9.48 9.25
C ARG A 126 -8.40 8.40 9.21
N ALA A 127 -8.20 7.31 8.47
CA ALA A 127 -9.15 6.21 8.42
C ALA A 127 -9.37 5.62 9.83
N TRP A 128 -8.30 5.43 10.60
CA TRP A 128 -8.39 5.00 12.00
C TRP A 128 -9.15 5.99 12.88
N SER A 129 -8.81 7.29 12.79
CA SER A 129 -9.49 8.33 13.53
C SER A 129 -11.00 8.34 13.25
N SER A 130 -11.37 8.30 11.97
CA SER A 130 -12.79 8.29 11.55
C SER A 130 -13.54 7.05 12.03
N TYR A 131 -12.87 5.87 12.05
CA TYR A 131 -13.48 4.63 12.50
C TYR A 131 -13.70 4.61 14.00
N LEU A 132 -12.72 5.09 14.79
CA LEU A 132 -12.82 5.19 16.24
C LEU A 132 -13.87 6.23 16.65
N ASP A 133 -13.90 7.39 15.98
CA ASP A 133 -14.88 8.44 16.27
C ASP A 133 -16.31 7.97 15.95
N ALA A 134 -16.51 7.33 14.80
CA ALA A 134 -17.82 6.83 14.39
C ALA A 134 -18.31 5.63 15.24
N SER A 135 -17.41 4.72 15.61
CA SER A 135 -17.82 3.44 16.22
C SER A 135 -17.80 3.44 17.74
N LEU A 136 -16.84 4.13 18.37
CA LEU A 136 -16.63 4.08 19.83
C LEU A 136 -17.04 5.35 20.55
N LEU A 137 -16.93 6.50 19.88
CA LEU A 137 -17.11 7.81 20.51
C LEU A 137 -18.35 8.56 20.01
N ASN A 138 -19.13 7.96 19.12
CA ASN A 138 -20.39 8.50 18.61
C ASN A 138 -20.25 9.96 18.12
N ASP A 139 -19.22 10.22 17.29
CA ASP A 139 -18.83 11.54 16.75
C ASP A 139 -18.40 12.59 17.81
N ALA A 140 -18.01 12.20 19.03
CA ALA A 140 -17.59 13.15 20.06
C ALA A 140 -16.32 13.95 19.69
N ILE A 141 -15.35 13.35 18.99
CA ILE A 141 -14.10 14.03 18.61
C ILE A 141 -14.41 15.09 17.53
N LYS A 142 -15.20 14.71 16.53
CA LYS A 142 -15.69 15.62 15.51
C LYS A 142 -16.53 16.74 16.10
N ASN A 143 -17.44 16.46 17.02
CA ASN A 143 -18.28 17.47 17.65
C ASN A 143 -17.46 18.43 18.52
N PHE A 144 -16.50 17.94 19.30
CA PHE A 144 -15.58 18.76 20.09
C PHE A 144 -14.69 19.65 19.22
N THR A 145 -14.15 19.11 18.13
CA THR A 145 -13.27 19.86 17.23
C THR A 145 -14.04 20.91 16.43
N ILE A 146 -15.25 20.58 15.97
CA ILE A 146 -16.12 21.53 15.26
C ILE A 146 -16.60 22.65 16.17
N THR A 147 -16.90 22.36 17.44
CA THR A 147 -17.32 23.40 18.41
C THR A 147 -16.16 24.26 18.91
N GLY A 148 -14.95 23.71 19.04
CA GLY A 148 -13.78 24.45 19.52
C GLY A 148 -13.06 25.30 18.46
N ILE A 149 -12.89 24.78 17.24
CA ILE A 149 -12.00 25.37 16.21
C ILE A 149 -12.78 25.80 14.96
N GLY A 150 -14.03 25.35 14.81
CA GLY A 150 -14.89 25.65 13.66
C GLY A 150 -14.66 24.72 12.48
N LYS A 151 -15.60 24.72 11.53
CA LYS A 151 -15.47 23.93 10.28
C LYS A 151 -14.53 24.65 9.32
N LEU A 152 -13.52 23.94 8.80
CA LEU A 152 -12.76 24.38 7.62
C LEU A 152 -13.68 24.28 6.40
N GLY A 153 -14.29 25.40 6.04
CA GLY A 153 -15.34 25.52 5.03
C GLY A 153 -14.84 25.48 3.59
N VAL A 154 -14.23 24.36 3.16
CA VAL A 154 -14.03 24.08 1.73
C VAL A 154 -14.71 22.76 1.39
N SER A 155 -15.92 22.86 0.85
CA SER A 155 -16.70 21.71 0.40
C SER A 155 -15.96 20.97 -0.72
N GLY A 156 -15.66 19.69 -0.52
CA GLY A 156 -15.35 18.73 -1.60
C GLY A 156 -13.95 18.14 -1.64
N VAL A 157 -12.92 18.74 -1.01
CA VAL A 157 -11.52 18.27 -1.17
C VAL A 157 -10.74 18.12 0.15
N ILE A 158 -11.05 18.94 1.17
CA ILE A 158 -10.36 18.92 2.47
C ILE A 158 -11.38 18.64 3.57
N VAL A 159 -11.00 17.84 4.57
CA VAL A 159 -11.85 17.48 5.72
C VAL A 159 -12.38 18.74 6.39
N SER A 160 -13.65 18.72 6.79
CA SER A 160 -14.31 19.84 7.43
C SER A 160 -13.72 20.23 8.80
N TYR A 161 -12.75 19.49 9.35
CA TYR A 161 -12.08 19.82 10.61
C TYR A 161 -10.63 19.30 10.60
N PRO A 162 -9.68 19.99 11.27
CA PRO A 162 -8.33 19.48 11.49
C PRO A 162 -8.35 18.34 12.52
N ASP A 163 -7.83 17.17 12.15
CA ASP A 163 -7.87 15.98 13.01
C ASP A 163 -6.61 15.86 13.90
N PHE A 164 -6.71 16.35 15.13
CA PHE A 164 -5.62 16.28 16.11
C PHE A 164 -5.37 14.87 16.63
N PHE A 165 -6.39 13.99 16.60
CA PHE A 165 -6.24 12.62 17.05
C PHE A 165 -5.37 11.83 16.07
N ALA A 166 -5.62 11.96 14.77
CA ALA A 166 -4.79 11.37 13.72
C ALA A 166 -3.33 11.87 13.83
N PHE A 167 -3.12 13.17 14.09
CA PHE A 167 -1.78 13.73 14.28
C PHE A 167 -1.03 13.08 15.45
N PHE A 168 -1.68 12.95 16.61
CA PHE A 168 -1.06 12.31 17.78
C PHE A 168 -0.80 10.82 17.55
N LEU A 169 -1.72 10.12 16.88
CA LEU A 169 -1.57 8.72 16.52
C LEU A 169 -0.33 8.49 15.66
N VAL A 170 -0.10 9.33 14.64
CA VAL A 170 1.11 9.27 13.81
C VAL A 170 2.36 9.45 14.66
N LEU A 171 2.41 10.44 15.55
CA LEU A 171 3.56 10.66 16.42
C LEU A 171 3.85 9.47 17.33
N VAL A 172 2.82 8.87 17.93
CA VAL A 172 2.97 7.68 18.78
C VAL A 172 3.51 6.50 17.98
N VAL A 173 2.95 6.23 16.79
CA VAL A 173 3.42 5.14 15.93
C VAL A 173 4.85 5.41 15.47
N SER A 174 5.20 6.63 15.08
CA SER A 174 6.57 7.02 14.74
C SER A 174 7.54 6.79 15.90
N ALA A 175 7.16 7.14 17.14
CA ALA A 175 7.98 6.88 18.32
C ALA A 175 8.15 5.38 18.58
N ILE A 176 7.11 4.58 18.37
CA ILE A 176 7.19 3.11 18.50
C ILE A 176 8.16 2.53 17.47
N LEU A 177 8.12 3.02 16.22
CA LEU A 177 9.01 2.58 15.14
C LEU A 177 10.49 2.92 15.39
N CYS A 178 10.79 3.91 16.23
CA CYS A 178 12.16 4.18 16.66
C CYS A 178 12.73 3.09 17.59
N PHE A 179 11.90 2.20 18.16
CA PHE A 179 12.37 1.05 18.92
C PHE A 179 12.68 -0.16 18.02
N LYS A 180 13.48 -1.12 18.52
CA LYS A 180 14.10 -2.22 17.76
C LYS A 180 13.20 -2.89 16.70
N VAL A 181 13.70 -2.92 15.46
CA VAL A 181 13.10 -3.52 14.24
C VAL A 181 12.64 -4.98 14.42
N LYS A 182 13.35 -5.79 15.21
CA LYS A 182 12.98 -7.20 15.43
C LYS A 182 11.63 -7.37 16.13
N PHE A 183 11.26 -6.43 17.01
CA PHE A 183 9.94 -6.42 17.64
C PHE A 183 8.86 -6.06 16.61
N THR A 184 9.14 -5.08 15.76
CA THR A 184 8.25 -4.64 14.67
C THR A 184 7.86 -5.77 13.73
N SER A 185 8.80 -6.62 13.31
CA SER A 185 8.49 -7.74 12.41
C SER A 185 7.51 -8.76 13.03
N VAL A 186 7.70 -9.10 14.31
CA VAL A 186 6.78 -10.02 15.02
C VAL A 186 5.39 -9.38 15.15
N THR A 187 5.32 -8.10 15.52
CA THR A 187 4.06 -7.36 15.62
C THR A 187 3.33 -7.33 14.28
N THR A 188 4.03 -7.05 13.17
CA THR A 188 3.46 -7.09 11.81
C THR A 188 2.87 -8.46 11.51
N ASN A 189 3.61 -9.55 11.77
CA ASN A 189 3.12 -10.90 11.52
C ASN A 189 1.83 -11.25 12.27
N VAL A 190 1.74 -10.85 13.54
CA VAL A 190 0.53 -11.06 14.35
C VAL A 190 -0.64 -10.26 13.76
N ILE A 191 -0.43 -8.98 13.46
CA ILE A 191 -1.48 -8.10 12.90
C ILE A 191 -1.97 -8.63 11.54
N THR A 192 -1.06 -9.03 10.66
CA THR A 192 -1.42 -9.61 9.34
C THR A 192 -2.23 -10.88 9.49
N THR A 193 -1.84 -11.75 10.42
CA THR A 193 -2.57 -13.01 10.67
C THR A 193 -3.99 -12.72 11.13
N VAL A 194 -4.18 -11.77 12.05
CA VAL A 194 -5.51 -11.33 12.50
C VAL A 194 -6.31 -10.72 11.34
N ASN A 195 -5.69 -9.86 10.53
CA ASN A 195 -6.36 -9.26 9.36
C ASN A 195 -6.83 -10.32 8.35
N ILE A 196 -6.02 -11.34 8.08
CA ILE A 196 -6.42 -12.46 7.20
C ILE A 196 -7.64 -13.20 7.79
N LEU A 197 -7.67 -13.43 9.11
CA LEU A 197 -8.82 -14.06 9.78
C LEU A 197 -10.09 -13.20 9.64
N VAL A 198 -9.97 -11.87 9.77
CA VAL A 198 -11.09 -10.94 9.59
C VAL A 198 -11.61 -10.99 8.16
N ILE A 199 -10.74 -11.04 7.15
CA ILE A 199 -11.15 -11.17 5.75
C ILE A 199 -11.88 -12.49 5.50
N ILE A 200 -11.35 -13.61 6.01
CA ILE A 200 -12.01 -14.91 5.91
C ILE A 200 -13.40 -14.88 6.56
N PHE A 201 -13.51 -14.25 7.74
CA PHE A 201 -14.79 -14.05 8.42
C PHE A 201 -15.77 -13.26 7.56
N ILE A 202 -15.34 -12.14 6.95
CA ILE A 202 -16.17 -11.32 6.06
C ILE A 202 -16.62 -12.11 4.84
N ILE A 203 -15.75 -12.94 4.24
CA ILE A 203 -16.10 -13.78 3.09
C ILE A 203 -17.17 -14.82 3.46
N ILE A 204 -17.01 -15.50 4.60
CA ILE A 204 -17.97 -16.52 5.05
C ILE A 204 -19.34 -15.90 5.34
N PHE A 205 -19.38 -14.84 6.16
CA PHE A 205 -20.64 -14.17 6.48
C PHE A 205 -21.24 -13.46 5.27
N GLY A 206 -20.41 -12.84 4.44
CA GLY A 206 -20.82 -12.25 3.18
C GLY A 206 -21.48 -13.27 2.24
N ALA A 207 -20.95 -14.49 2.15
CA ALA A 207 -21.54 -15.55 1.34
C ALA A 207 -22.90 -16.05 1.89
N ILE A 208 -23.06 -16.10 3.21
CA ILE A 208 -24.33 -16.51 3.85
C ILE A 208 -25.43 -15.47 3.63
N PHE A 209 -25.10 -14.18 3.71
CA PHE A 209 -26.05 -13.07 3.53
C PHE A 209 -26.16 -12.56 2.08
N ALA A 210 -25.42 -13.15 1.14
CA ALA A 210 -25.44 -12.71 -0.26
C ALA A 210 -26.76 -13.07 -0.95
N GLU A 211 -27.54 -12.05 -1.30
CA GLU A 211 -28.73 -12.22 -2.14
C GLU A 211 -28.35 -12.22 -3.63
N ARG A 212 -28.73 -13.29 -4.36
CA ARG A 212 -28.49 -13.41 -5.81
C ARG A 212 -29.10 -12.27 -6.62
N LYS A 213 -30.21 -11.71 -6.14
CA LYS A 213 -30.91 -10.58 -6.78
C LYS A 213 -30.01 -9.37 -7.01
N ASN A 214 -29.13 -9.08 -6.04
CA ASN A 214 -28.19 -7.95 -6.12
C ASN A 214 -27.13 -8.10 -7.23
N TRP A 215 -26.96 -9.32 -7.78
CA TRP A 215 -26.01 -9.59 -8.86
C TRP A 215 -26.69 -9.73 -10.23
N THR A 216 -27.95 -10.19 -10.27
CA THR A 216 -28.64 -10.52 -11.52
C THR A 216 -29.49 -9.39 -12.09
N ASP A 217 -30.01 -8.50 -11.24
CA ASP A 217 -30.95 -7.46 -11.70
C ASP A 217 -30.25 -6.39 -12.54
N ASP A 218 -29.09 -5.91 -12.09
CA ASP A 218 -28.25 -4.97 -12.83
C ASP A 218 -26.77 -5.13 -12.43
N PHE A 219 -26.04 -5.97 -13.17
CA PHE A 219 -24.63 -6.25 -12.89
C PHE A 219 -23.72 -5.05 -13.23
N LEU A 220 -24.11 -4.24 -14.22
CA LEU A 220 -23.34 -3.11 -14.74
C LEU A 220 -24.20 -1.84 -14.82
N PRO A 221 -24.68 -1.30 -13.68
CA PRO A 221 -25.57 -0.13 -13.67
C PRO A 221 -24.91 1.12 -14.26
N TYR A 222 -23.58 1.20 -14.19
CA TYR A 222 -22.76 2.29 -14.73
C TYR A 222 -22.05 1.91 -16.05
N GLY A 223 -22.41 0.76 -16.64
CA GLY A 223 -21.80 0.19 -17.83
C GLY A 223 -20.31 -0.15 -17.67
N PHE A 224 -19.68 -0.54 -18.78
CA PHE A 224 -18.25 -0.86 -18.81
C PHE A 224 -17.36 0.37 -18.52
N SER A 225 -17.88 1.57 -18.80
CA SER A 225 -17.21 2.82 -18.45
C SER A 225 -17.02 2.96 -16.93
N GLY A 226 -18.04 2.61 -16.14
CA GLY A 226 -17.95 2.57 -14.67
C GLY A 226 -16.92 1.57 -14.17
N VAL A 227 -16.85 0.38 -14.79
CA VAL A 227 -15.86 -0.66 -14.47
C VAL A 227 -14.43 -0.16 -14.71
N LEU A 228 -14.15 0.44 -15.86
CA LEU A 228 -12.83 0.98 -16.16
C LEU A 228 -12.48 2.17 -15.25
N THR A 229 -13.44 3.05 -14.98
CA THR A 229 -13.24 4.22 -14.10
C THR A 229 -12.94 3.80 -12.67
N ALA A 230 -13.56 2.70 -12.18
CA ALA A 230 -13.27 2.15 -10.87
C ALA A 230 -11.97 1.33 -10.80
N ALA A 231 -11.42 0.86 -11.93
CA ALA A 231 -10.19 0.07 -11.94
C ALA A 231 -8.96 0.90 -11.48
N ALA A 232 -8.86 2.16 -11.89
CA ALA A 232 -7.76 3.04 -11.49
C ALA A 232 -7.69 3.28 -9.96
N PRO A 233 -8.77 3.70 -9.27
CA PRO A 233 -8.75 3.80 -7.82
C PRO A 233 -8.69 2.42 -7.14
N ALA A 234 -9.23 1.34 -7.73
CA ALA A 234 -9.06 -0.02 -7.19
C ALA A 234 -7.60 -0.48 -7.16
N PHE A 235 -6.74 0.04 -8.05
CA PHE A 235 -5.30 -0.21 -8.02
C PHE A 235 -4.66 0.19 -6.68
N PHE A 236 -5.20 1.20 -5.99
CA PHE A 236 -4.76 1.59 -4.65
C PHE A 236 -4.83 0.44 -3.63
N ALA A 237 -5.75 -0.51 -3.81
CA ALA A 237 -5.86 -1.69 -2.96
C ALA A 237 -4.71 -2.70 -3.15
N PHE A 238 -3.91 -2.57 -4.20
CA PHE A 238 -2.78 -3.44 -4.52
C PHE A 238 -1.42 -2.78 -4.28
N VAL A 239 -1.40 -1.49 -3.92
CA VAL A 239 -0.18 -0.77 -3.56
C VAL A 239 0.41 -1.35 -2.26
N GLY A 240 1.74 -1.36 -2.15
CA GLY A 240 2.45 -1.80 -0.94
C GLY A 240 3.35 -3.03 -1.13
N PHE A 241 3.23 -3.79 -2.22
CA PHE A 241 4.13 -4.92 -2.49
C PHE A 241 5.60 -4.48 -2.67
N ASP A 242 5.84 -3.23 -3.02
CA ASP A 242 7.15 -2.61 -3.19
C ASP A 242 7.90 -2.41 -1.86
N VAL A 243 7.20 -2.47 -0.71
CA VAL A 243 7.85 -2.50 0.61
C VAL A 243 8.75 -3.73 0.79
N ILE A 244 8.47 -4.81 0.07
CA ILE A 244 9.30 -6.01 0.08
C ILE A 244 10.66 -5.70 -0.57
N ALA A 245 10.68 -4.81 -1.57
CA ALA A 245 11.92 -4.36 -2.22
C ALA A 245 12.77 -3.46 -1.31
N THR A 246 12.15 -2.72 -0.38
CA THR A 246 12.89 -1.89 0.58
C THR A 246 13.54 -2.75 1.67
N ALA A 247 12.91 -3.87 2.05
CA ALA A 247 13.42 -4.84 3.01
C ALA A 247 14.45 -5.84 2.43
N VAL A 248 14.93 -5.64 1.20
CA VAL A 248 15.80 -6.59 0.50
C VAL A 248 17.13 -6.85 1.20
N GLU A 249 17.75 -5.85 1.83
CA GLU A 249 19.03 -6.02 2.56
C GLU A 249 18.87 -6.66 3.94
N GLU A 250 17.66 -6.69 4.48
CA GLU A 250 17.30 -7.35 5.75
C GLU A 250 16.85 -8.81 5.54
N SER A 251 16.67 -9.22 4.28
CA SER A 251 16.31 -10.58 3.89
C SER A 251 17.47 -11.56 4.05
N ASN A 252 17.17 -12.78 4.54
CA ASN A 252 18.15 -13.86 4.64
C ASN A 252 18.70 -14.29 3.27
N ASN A 253 17.82 -14.47 2.27
CA ASN A 253 18.21 -14.81 0.90
C ASN A 253 17.53 -13.87 -0.13
N PRO A 254 18.07 -12.66 -0.33
CA PRO A 254 17.41 -11.61 -1.12
C PRO A 254 17.06 -12.04 -2.55
N SER A 255 17.96 -12.77 -3.22
CA SER A 255 17.79 -13.17 -4.62
C SER A 255 16.68 -14.20 -4.86
N LYS A 256 16.20 -14.89 -3.83
CA LYS A 256 15.12 -15.88 -3.92
C LYS A 256 13.90 -15.49 -3.11
N ASP A 257 14.10 -14.96 -1.92
CA ASP A 257 13.03 -14.71 -0.96
C ASP A 257 12.19 -13.50 -1.35
N VAL A 258 12.81 -12.42 -1.84
CA VAL A 258 12.10 -11.21 -2.25
C VAL A 258 11.19 -11.45 -3.48
N PRO A 259 11.67 -12.05 -4.59
CA PRO A 259 10.81 -12.35 -5.74
C PRO A 259 9.62 -13.24 -5.36
N VAL A 260 9.86 -14.28 -4.55
CA VAL A 260 8.81 -15.20 -4.10
C VAL A 260 7.81 -14.47 -3.20
N ALA A 261 8.27 -13.64 -2.27
CA ALA A 261 7.39 -12.88 -1.39
C ALA A 261 6.51 -11.88 -2.16
N MET A 262 7.05 -11.20 -3.19
CA MET A 262 6.26 -10.30 -4.05
C MET A 262 5.16 -11.05 -4.80
N ILE A 263 5.52 -12.16 -5.45
CA ILE A 263 4.55 -12.97 -6.21
C ILE A 263 3.51 -13.57 -5.28
N LEU A 264 3.90 -14.05 -4.08
CA LEU A 264 2.95 -14.58 -3.10
C LEU A 264 2.02 -13.51 -2.54
N THR A 265 2.53 -12.29 -2.31
CA THR A 265 1.71 -11.18 -1.79
C THR A 265 0.62 -10.82 -2.79
N ILE A 266 0.98 -10.63 -4.06
CA ILE A 266 0.02 -10.28 -5.10
C ILE A 266 -0.86 -11.48 -5.45
N GLY A 267 -0.28 -12.67 -5.59
CA GLY A 267 -1.00 -13.89 -5.98
C GLY A 267 -1.99 -14.39 -4.93
N LYS A 268 -1.72 -14.22 -3.62
CA LYS A 268 -2.68 -14.57 -2.57
C LYS A 268 -3.84 -13.58 -2.43
N LEU A 269 -3.73 -12.37 -2.97
CA LEU A 269 -4.88 -11.45 -3.04
C LEU A 269 -5.94 -11.89 -4.06
N TYR A 270 -5.64 -12.86 -4.91
CA TYR A 270 -6.54 -13.39 -5.94
C TYR A 270 -7.29 -14.68 -5.57
N LEU A 271 -6.96 -15.29 -4.43
CA LEU A 271 -7.47 -16.58 -3.96
C LEU A 271 -8.19 -16.41 -2.63
#